data_AF-A0A2V6F1B5-F1
#
_entry.id   AF-A0A2V6F1B5-F1
#
_cell.length_a   1.000
_cell.length_b   1.000
_cell.length_c   1.000
_cell.angle_alpha   90.00
_cell.angle_beta   90.00
_cell.angle_gamma   90.00
#
_symmetry.space_group_name_H-M   'P 1'
#
loop_
_entity.id
_entity.type
_entity.pdbx_description
1 polymer ?
#
loop_
_entity_poly.entity_id
_entity_poly.type
_entity_poly.pdbx_seq_one_letter_code
_entity_poly.pdbx_strand_id
1 'polypeptide(L)' 'MQKLRPRSPYEKLGGYVHLPRLIDKARLHRKGLLNGYNYKTVGFDKHLLAFLKLNGDDFEEMA' A
#
# COMPACT_ATOMS: atom_id res chain seq x y z
N MET A 1 -5.78 -16.40 15.24
CA MET A 1 -5.98 -15.02 14.74
C MET A 1 -5.10 -14.81 13.53
N GLN A 2 -5.66 -14.44 12.37
CA GLN A 2 -4.87 -14.10 11.18
C GLN A 2 -3.98 -12.89 11.50
N LYS A 3 -2.67 -12.97 11.22
CA LYS A 3 -1.80 -11.78 11.27
C LYS A 3 -2.30 -10.77 10.24
N LEU A 4 -2.66 -9.57 10.69
CA LEU A 4 -2.95 -8.42 9.83
C LEU A 4 -1.69 -8.07 9.05
N ARG A 5 -1.58 -8.61 7.83
CA ARG A 5 -0.46 -8.38 6.92
C ARG A 5 -1.01 -7.93 5.57
N PRO A 6 -0.31 -7.03 4.87
CA PRO A 6 -0.68 -6.67 3.52
C PRO A 6 -0.72 -7.90 2.60
N ARG A 7 -1.64 -7.90 1.63
CA ARG A 7 -1.76 -8.90 0.56
C ARG A 7 -0.46 -9.10 -0.23
N SER A 8 -0.42 -10.17 -1.02
CA SER A 8 0.76 -10.51 -1.83
C SER A 8 1.13 -9.36 -2.79
N PRO A 9 2.43 -9.07 -3.00
CA PRO A 9 2.85 -8.07 -4.00
C PRO A 9 2.44 -8.44 -5.43
N TYR A 10 2.19 -9.73 -5.71
CA TYR A 10 1.75 -10.21 -7.02
C TYR A 10 0.23 -10.29 -7.18
N GLU A 11 -0.52 -10.05 -6.11
CA GLU A 11 -1.98 -9.98 -6.19
C GLU A 11 -2.40 -8.76 -7.00
N LYS A 12 -3.42 -8.94 -7.85
CA LYS A 12 -3.86 -7.92 -8.80
C LYS A 12 -5.18 -7.29 -8.38
N LEU A 13 -5.31 -5.99 -8.61
CA LEU A 13 -6.57 -5.26 -8.55
C LEU A 13 -6.62 -4.29 -9.73
N GLY A 14 -7.71 -4.29 -10.50
CA GLY A 14 -7.83 -3.44 -11.69
C GLY A 14 -6.71 -3.66 -12.72
N GLY A 15 -6.13 -4.86 -12.78
CA GLY A 15 -5.00 -5.19 -13.66
C GLY A 15 -3.61 -4.86 -13.09
N TYR A 16 -3.50 -4.10 -12.00
CA TYR A 16 -2.24 -3.71 -11.39
C TYR A 16 -1.83 -4.67 -10.29
N VAL A 17 -0.60 -5.20 -10.37
CA VAL A 17 0.07 -5.85 -9.24
C VAL A 17 0.41 -4.81 -8.17
N HIS A 18 0.58 -5.26 -6.92
CA HIS A 18 0.97 -4.44 -5.76
C HIS A 18 -0.04 -3.37 -5.31
N LEU A 19 -0.97 -2.93 -6.16
CA LEU A 19 -2.06 -2.03 -5.78
C LEU A 19 -2.88 -2.54 -4.56
N PRO A 20 -3.37 -3.80 -4.53
CA PRO A 20 -4.10 -4.28 -3.35
C PRO A 20 -3.22 -4.28 -2.09
N ARG A 21 -1.94 -4.61 -2.24
CA ARG A 21 -0.96 -4.55 -1.15
C ARG A 21 -0.75 -3.12 -0.64
N LEU A 22 -0.66 -2.13 -1.53
CA LEU A 22 -0.50 -0.72 -1.18
C LEU A 22 -1.72 -0.20 -0.41
N ILE A 23 -2.93 -0.57 -0.82
CA ILE A 23 -4.19 -0.24 -0.11
C ILE A 23 -4.16 -0.80 1.32
N ASP A 24 -3.75 -2.05 1.49
CA ASP A 24 -3.67 -2.65 2.83
C ASP A 24 -2.65 -1.93 3.70
N LYS A 25 -1.51 -1.54 3.13
CA LYS A 25 -0.49 -0.77 3.86
C LYS A 25 -1.03 0.58 4.31
N ALA A 26 -1.75 1.29 3.45
CA ALA A 26 -2.42 2.54 3.82
C ALA A 26 -3.40 2.34 5.00
N ARG A 27 -4.29 1.35 4.90
CA ARG A 27 -5.26 1.04 5.97
C ARG A 27 -4.60 0.65 7.29
N LEU A 28 -3.50 -0.10 7.24
CA LEU A 28 -2.76 -0.49 8.43
C LEU A 28 -1.96 0.68 9.01
N HIS A 29 -1.38 1.54 8.17
CA HIS A 29 -0.64 2.72 8.61
C HIS A 29 -1.54 3.70 9.35
N ARG A 30 -2.74 3.99 8.82
CA ARG A 30 -3.76 4.82 9.47
C ARG A 30 -4.17 4.33 10.87
N LYS A 31 -4.06 3.02 11.10
CA LYS A 31 -4.39 2.39 12.38
C LYS A 31 -3.20 2.26 13.32
N GLY A 32 -2.00 2.69 12.90
CA GLY A 32 -0.75 2.49 13.66
C GLY A 32 -0.31 1.01 13.72
N LEU A 33 -0.78 0.17 12.79
CA LEU A 33 -0.57 -1.28 12.79
C LEU A 33 0.42 -1.75 11.70
N LEU A 34 1.00 -0.84 10.92
CA LEU A 34 1.94 -1.17 9.85
C LEU A 34 3.37 -1.37 10.38
N ASN A 35 3.57 -2.38 11.22
CA ASN A 35 4.86 -2.67 11.83
C ASN A 35 5.77 -3.47 10.88
N GLY A 36 7.02 -3.02 10.70
CA GLY A 36 8.05 -3.73 9.95
C GLY A 36 7.95 -3.62 8.43
N TYR A 37 7.18 -2.65 7.91
CA TYR A 37 7.09 -2.38 6.47
C TYR A 37 7.53 -0.96 6.15
N ASN A 38 8.36 -0.82 5.12
CA ASN A 38 8.58 0.48 4.48
C ASN A 38 7.28 0.96 3.84
N TYR A 39 6.97 2.25 3.87
CA TYR A 39 5.72 2.78 3.32
C TYR A 39 5.91 4.17 2.68
N LYS A 40 5.29 4.37 1.50
CA LYS A 40 5.26 5.60 0.67
C LYS A 40 6.59 6.11 0.12
N THR A 41 7.67 6.08 0.90
CA THR A 41 8.90 6.82 0.62
C THR A 41 9.93 6.02 -0.18
N VAL A 42 9.85 4.69 -0.19
CA VAL A 42 10.83 3.80 -0.82
C VAL A 42 10.18 2.58 -1.46
N GLY A 43 10.96 1.90 -2.32
CA GLY A 43 10.56 0.65 -2.95
C GLY A 43 9.36 0.79 -3.88
N PHE A 44 8.61 -0.31 -4.03
CA PHE A 44 7.57 -0.41 -5.03
C PHE A 44 6.37 0.52 -4.78
N ASP A 45 6.09 0.89 -3.52
CA ASP A 45 5.04 1.85 -3.18
C ASP A 45 5.28 3.20 -3.86
N LYS A 46 6.50 3.74 -3.72
CA LYS A 46 6.90 5.01 -4.34
C LYS A 46 6.77 4.93 -5.86
N HIS A 47 7.24 3.84 -6.47
CA HIS A 47 7.18 3.65 -7.91
C HIS A 47 5.74 3.54 -8.43
N LEU A 48 4.88 2.82 -7.72
CA LEU A 48 3.48 2.68 -8.09
C LEU A 48 2.71 4.00 -7.98
N LEU A 49 2.91 4.75 -6.88
CA LEU A 49 2.30 6.08 -6.70
C LEU A 49 2.76 7.05 -7.80
N ALA A 50 4.07 7.08 -8.10
CA ALA A 50 4.61 7.92 -9.17
C ALA A 50 4.07 7.52 -10.55
N PHE A 51 3.97 6.23 -10.84
CA PHE A 51 3.42 5.71 -12.10
C PHE A 51 1.94 6.10 -12.29
N LEU A 52 1.14 5.99 -11.23
CA LEU A 52 -0.27 6.38 -11.23
C LEU A 52 -0.47 7.91 -11.10
N LYS A 53 0.61 8.67 -10.90
CA LYS A 53 0.60 10.11 -10.65
C LYS A 53 -0.28 10.50 -9.45
N LEU A 54 -0.22 9.70 -8.38
CA LEU A 54 -0.96 9.91 -7.14
C LEU A 54 -0.04 10.43 -6.05
N ASN A 55 -0.56 11.36 -5.24
CA ASN A 55 0.07 11.73 -3.98
C ASN A 55 -0.14 10.60 -2.95
N GLY A 56 0.90 10.25 -2.20
CA GLY A 56 0.84 9.16 -1.23
C GLY A 56 -0.03 9.45 -0.01
N ASP A 57 -0.11 10.71 0.42
CA ASP A 57 -0.91 11.13 1.57
C ASP A 57 -2.40 11.18 1.20
N ASP A 58 -2.74 11.76 0.04
CA ASP A 58 -4.12 11.75 -0.49
C ASP A 58 -4.60 10.32 -0.74
N PHE A 59 -3.73 9.44 -1.27
CA PHE A 59 -4.03 8.03 -1.46
C PHE A 59 -4.33 7.34 -0.13
N GLU A 60 -3.56 7.64 0.91
CA GLU A 60 -3.77 7.07 2.24
C GLU A 60 -5.11 7.52 2.82
N GLU A 61 -5.47 8.80 2.71
CA GLU A 61 -6.71 9.34 3.23
C GLU A 61 -7.95 8.62 2.66
N MET A 62 -7.90 8.27 1.37
CA MET A 62 -8.99 7.62 0.63
C MET A 62 -9.06 6.09 0.78
N ALA A 63 -8.06 5.44 1.39
CA ALA A 63 -7.94 3.98 1.46
C ALA A 63 -8.71 3.34 2.64
#